data_AF-A0A538RKH2-F1
#
_entry.id   AF-A0A538RKH2-F1
#
_cell.length_a   1.000
_cell.length_b   1.000
_cell.length_c   1.000
_cell.angle_alpha   90.00
_cell.angle_beta   90.00
_cell.angle_gamma   90.00
#
_symmetry.space_group_name_H-M   'P 1'
#
loop_
_entity.id
_entity.type
_entity.pdbx_description
1 polymer ?
#
loop_
_entity_poly.entity_id
_entity_poly.type
_entity_poly.pdbx_seq_one_letter_code
_entity_poly.pdbx_strand_id
1 'polypeptide(L)'
;MSVGVDFDFAKWIAMRRGTLEQQQREGATYAFAGERKFRRTLTVARPVTMALEATTRLWRDVARTELLGTAVKVTDQQYPRVYHAAKAAGAALRVRVPAVFAAPTDSIKVKVLGTDDAPHLIVNLELAEKLDDTALVAAIGHELGHVQNGHIFYATALHYLSQSAAF
;
A
#
# COMPACT_ATOMS: atom_id res chain seq x y z
N MET A 1 20.32 24.27 20.31
CA MET A 1 19.98 22.88 20.65
C MET A 1 20.24 22.04 19.43
N SER A 2 21.32 21.24 19.42
CA SER A 2 21.57 20.33 18.29
C SER A 2 20.53 19.22 18.37
N VAL A 3 19.71 19.09 17.34
CA VAL A 3 18.84 17.92 17.17
C VAL A 3 19.75 16.77 16.78
N GLY A 4 20.31 16.10 17.78
CA GLY A 4 21.09 14.88 17.58
C GLY A 4 20.19 13.81 16.97
N VAL A 5 20.60 13.23 15.85
CA VAL A 5 19.90 12.10 15.23
C VAL A 5 19.95 10.93 16.22
N ASP A 6 18.78 10.44 16.64
CA ASP A 6 18.65 9.28 17.53
C ASP A 6 18.98 8.00 16.75
N PHE A 7 20.12 7.39 17.06
CA PHE A 7 20.62 6.17 16.42
C PHE A 7 20.17 4.87 17.12
N ASP A 8 19.23 4.93 18.07
CA ASP A 8 18.70 3.73 18.72
C ASP A 8 17.77 2.94 17.78
N PHE A 9 18.36 1.98 17.09
CA PHE A 9 17.66 1.09 16.16
C PHE A 9 16.60 0.22 16.86
N ALA A 10 16.83 -0.20 18.11
CA ALA A 10 15.88 -1.03 18.84
C ALA A 10 14.62 -0.23 19.18
N LYS A 11 14.78 1.01 19.63
CA LYS A 11 13.68 1.96 19.86
C LYS A 11 12.93 2.27 18.58
N TRP A 12 13.63 2.46 17.45
CA TRP A 12 12.99 2.64 16.15
C TRP A 12 12.14 1.43 15.75
N ILE A 13 12.64 0.20 15.93
CA ILE A 13 11.86 -1.02 15.68
C ILE A 13 10.63 -1.08 16.58
N ALA A 14 10.78 -0.81 17.88
CA ALA A 14 9.69 -0.85 18.85
C ALA A 14 8.57 0.14 18.49
N MET A 15 8.94 1.39 18.17
CA MET A 15 7.98 2.38 17.68
C MET A 15 7.32 1.92 16.38
N ARG A 16 8.09 1.36 15.45
CA ARG A 16 7.57 0.89 14.15
C ARG A 16 6.53 -0.21 14.31
N ARG A 17 6.76 -1.17 15.22
CA ARG A 17 5.81 -2.24 15.57
C ARG A 17 4.57 -1.68 16.28
N GLY A 18 4.74 -0.80 17.26
CA GLY A 18 3.63 -0.20 18.00
C GLY A 18 2.66 0.59 17.12
N THR A 19 3.15 1.38 16.16
CA THR A 19 2.29 2.08 15.21
C THR A 19 1.50 1.13 14.30
N LEU A 20 2.08 0.00 13.89
CA LEU A 20 1.39 -0.99 13.06
C LEU A 20 0.26 -1.68 13.83
N GLU A 21 0.51 -2.05 15.08
CA GLU A 21 -0.52 -2.62 15.95
C GLU A 21 -1.66 -1.63 16.21
N GLN A 22 -1.33 -0.36 16.43
CA GLN A 22 -2.34 0.69 16.59
C GLN A 22 -3.20 0.85 15.32
N GLN A 23 -2.58 0.88 14.14
CA GLN A 23 -3.30 0.94 12.85
C GLN A 23 -4.25 -0.24 12.66
N GLN A 24 -3.81 -1.45 13.00
CA GLN A 24 -4.65 -2.65 12.94
C GLN A 24 -5.83 -2.57 13.90
N ARG A 25 -5.64 -2.04 15.12
CA ARG A 25 -6.72 -1.86 16.11
C ARG A 25 -7.74 -0.81 15.66
N GLU A 26 -7.28 0.32 15.14
CA GLU A 26 -8.15 1.38 14.61
C GLU A 26 -8.91 0.91 13.37
N GLY A 27 -8.23 0.22 12.44
CA GLY A 27 -8.87 -0.42 11.28
C GLY A 27 -9.92 -1.47 11.67
N ALA A 28 -9.63 -2.29 12.68
CA ALA A 28 -10.56 -3.29 13.18
C ALA A 28 -11.87 -2.70 13.75
N THR A 29 -11.86 -1.45 14.21
CA THR A 29 -13.02 -0.77 14.80
C THR A 29 -14.11 -0.49 13.76
N TYR A 30 -13.72 -0.23 12.50
CA TYR A 30 -14.64 0.05 11.39
C TYR A 30 -14.67 -1.06 10.33
N ALA A 31 -13.95 -2.16 10.57
CA ALA A 31 -13.90 -3.29 9.65
C ALA A 31 -15.28 -3.91 9.42
N PHE A 32 -15.57 -4.26 8.17
CA PHE A 32 -16.83 -4.88 7.78
C PHE A 32 -16.95 -6.28 8.42
N ALA A 33 -18.11 -6.62 8.97
CA ALA A 33 -18.28 -7.90 9.65
C ALA A 33 -18.03 -9.12 8.74
N GLY A 34 -18.43 -9.02 7.47
CA GLY A 34 -18.18 -10.06 6.47
C GLY A 34 -16.69 -10.27 6.17
N GLU A 35 -15.90 -9.19 6.21
CA GLU A 35 -14.46 -9.25 5.99
C GLU A 35 -13.75 -10.03 7.11
N ARG A 36 -14.13 -9.80 8.37
CA ARG A 36 -13.60 -10.58 9.50
C ARG A 36 -13.91 -12.08 9.37
N LYS A 37 -15.12 -12.41 8.90
CA LYS A 37 -15.51 -13.79 8.63
C LYS A 37 -14.67 -14.37 7.49
N PHE A 38 -14.49 -13.62 6.40
CA PHE A 38 -13.68 -14.02 5.26
C PHE A 38 -12.22 -14.30 5.64
N ARG A 39 -11.57 -13.42 6.43
CA ARG A 39 -10.20 -13.65 6.93
C ARG A 39 -10.08 -14.95 7.71
N ARG A 40 -11.01 -15.21 8.63
CA ARG A 40 -11.02 -16.46 9.42
C ARG A 40 -11.14 -17.68 8.51
N THR A 41 -12.01 -17.62 7.51
CA THR A 41 -12.15 -18.69 6.51
C THR A 41 -10.86 -18.89 5.71
N LEU A 42 -10.19 -17.81 5.30
CA LEU A 42 -8.91 -17.91 4.60
C LEU A 42 -7.80 -18.50 5.48
N THR A 43 -7.77 -18.19 6.79
CA THR A 43 -6.78 -18.77 7.71
C THR A 43 -6.93 -20.28 7.83
N VAL A 44 -8.16 -20.82 7.75
CA VAL A 44 -8.39 -22.27 7.81
C VAL A 44 -8.23 -22.95 6.45
N ALA A 45 -8.40 -22.22 5.34
CA ALA A 45 -8.21 -22.74 3.98
C ALA A 45 -6.73 -22.66 3.54
N ARG A 46 -5.84 -23.36 4.25
CA ARG A 46 -4.38 -23.30 4.05
C ARG A 46 -3.91 -23.44 2.58
N PRO A 47 -4.47 -24.33 1.73
CA PRO A 47 -4.07 -24.40 0.32
C PRO A 47 -4.30 -23.10 -0.44
N VAL A 48 -5.39 -22.38 -0.14
CA VAL A 48 -5.71 -21.09 -0.76
C VAL A 48 -4.72 -20.03 -0.27
N THR A 49 -4.43 -20.00 1.03
CA THR A 49 -3.41 -19.10 1.59
C THR A 49 -2.06 -19.31 0.91
N MET A 50 -1.63 -20.56 0.74
CA MET A 50 -0.37 -20.88 0.08
C MET A 50 -0.32 -20.42 -1.38
N ALA A 51 -1.42 -20.57 -2.13
CA ALA A 51 -1.51 -20.07 -3.49
C ALA A 51 -1.41 -18.54 -3.55
N LEU A 52 -2.12 -17.83 -2.66
CA LEU A 52 -2.02 -16.38 -2.55
C LEU A 52 -0.60 -15.95 -2.14
N GLU A 53 0.04 -16.65 -1.20
CA GLU A 53 1.42 -16.38 -0.78
C GLU A 53 2.41 -16.56 -1.94
N ALA A 54 2.19 -17.54 -2.82
CA ALA A 54 3.03 -17.72 -4.01
C ALA A 54 2.99 -16.48 -4.93
N THR A 55 1.85 -15.80 -5.06
CA THR A 55 1.76 -14.55 -5.85
C THR A 55 2.63 -13.43 -5.27
N THR A 56 2.82 -13.37 -3.95
CA THR A 56 3.72 -12.38 -3.33
C THR A 56 5.20 -12.62 -3.64
N ARG A 57 5.57 -13.85 -4.04
CA ARG A 57 6.92 -14.17 -4.52
C ARG A 57 7.12 -13.61 -5.92
N LEU A 58 6.11 -13.75 -6.79
CA LEU A 58 6.10 -13.12 -8.12
C LEU A 58 6.27 -11.58 -8.03
N TRP A 59 5.68 -10.96 -7.00
CA TRP A 59 5.92 -9.54 -6.70
C TRP A 59 7.38 -9.20 -6.43
N ARG A 60 8.03 -9.98 -5.56
CA ARG A 60 9.42 -9.73 -5.18
C ARG A 60 10.39 -9.97 -6.33
N ASP A 61 10.12 -10.99 -7.14
CA ASP A 61 11.09 -11.50 -8.12
C ASP A 61 10.98 -10.82 -9.49
N VAL A 62 9.78 -10.42 -9.93
CA VAL A 62 9.55 -9.99 -11.32
C VAL A 62 8.92 -8.59 -11.40
N ALA A 63 7.70 -8.40 -10.89
CA ALA A 63 6.99 -7.18 -11.24
C ALA A 63 7.34 -5.95 -10.39
N ARG A 64 8.04 -6.09 -9.26
CA ARG A 64 8.65 -4.92 -8.62
C ARG A 64 9.61 -4.22 -9.60
N THR A 65 10.39 -5.00 -10.36
CA THR A 65 11.33 -4.47 -11.36
C THR A 65 10.59 -3.92 -12.57
N GLU A 66 9.58 -4.61 -13.09
CA GLU A 66 8.82 -4.15 -14.26
C GLU A 66 7.95 -2.92 -13.97
N LEU A 67 7.22 -2.93 -12.85
CA LEU A 67 6.30 -1.84 -12.49
C LEU A 67 7.01 -0.63 -11.91
N LEU A 68 8.13 -0.82 -11.19
CA LEU A 68 8.89 0.30 -10.61
C LEU A 68 10.14 0.68 -11.40
N GLY A 69 10.53 -0.08 -12.44
CA GLY A 69 11.74 0.19 -13.21
C GLY A 69 11.73 1.55 -13.92
N THR A 70 10.55 2.01 -14.32
CA THR A 70 10.33 3.36 -14.88
C THR A 70 9.66 4.31 -13.88
N ALA A 71 9.33 3.83 -12.68
CA ALA A 71 8.62 4.63 -11.70
C ALA A 71 9.60 5.51 -10.90
N VAL A 72 9.19 6.74 -10.66
CA VAL A 72 9.95 7.70 -9.86
C VAL A 72 9.38 7.71 -8.44
N LYS A 73 10.25 7.60 -7.44
CA LYS A 73 9.82 7.72 -6.05
C LYS A 73 9.30 9.14 -5.79
N VAL A 74 8.10 9.24 -5.26
CA VAL A 74 7.46 10.53 -4.95
C VAL A 74 8.05 11.10 -3.66
N THR A 75 8.43 12.37 -3.70
CA THR A 75 8.95 13.14 -2.58
C THR A 75 8.28 14.52 -2.56
N ASP A 76 8.58 15.34 -1.57
CA ASP A 76 8.15 16.74 -1.55
C ASP A 76 8.73 17.56 -2.71
N GLN A 77 9.87 17.16 -3.26
CA GLN A 77 10.50 17.79 -4.42
C GLN A 77 10.05 17.17 -5.75
N GLN A 78 9.81 15.85 -5.76
CA GLN A 78 9.42 15.10 -6.96
C GLN A 78 7.95 14.69 -6.88
N TYR A 79 7.12 15.35 -7.68
CA TYR A 79 5.64 15.24 -7.65
C TYR A 79 5.03 15.71 -6.32
N PRO A 80 5.26 16.98 -5.91
CA PRO A 80 4.79 17.54 -4.65
C PRO A 80 3.29 17.38 -4.44
N ARG A 81 2.50 17.54 -5.50
CA ARG A 81 1.04 17.43 -5.46
C ARG A 81 0.58 16.03 -5.00
N VAL A 82 1.19 14.98 -5.55
CA VAL A 82 0.91 13.59 -5.15
C VAL A 82 1.42 13.33 -3.73
N TYR A 83 2.60 13.86 -3.39
CA TYR A 83 3.16 13.76 -2.04
C TYR A 83 2.22 14.34 -0.98
N HIS A 84 1.74 15.58 -1.18
CA HIS A 84 0.82 16.24 -0.26
C HIS A 84 -0.53 15.54 -0.20
N ALA A 85 -1.07 15.07 -1.33
CA ALA A 85 -2.32 14.31 -1.35
C ALA A 85 -2.21 13.02 -0.53
N ALA A 86 -1.10 12.27 -0.70
CA ALA A 86 -0.87 11.05 0.07
C ALA A 86 -0.72 11.33 1.57
N LYS A 87 -0.03 12.42 1.95
CA LYS A 87 0.11 12.84 3.35
C LYS A 87 -1.22 13.26 3.96
N ALA A 88 -2.06 13.99 3.21
CA ALA A 88 -3.39 14.38 3.65
C ALA A 88 -4.29 13.16 3.86
N ALA A 89 -4.30 12.21 2.91
CA ALA A 89 -5.06 10.98 3.02
C ALA A 89 -4.60 10.12 4.22
N GLY A 90 -3.28 9.96 4.41
CA GLY A 90 -2.72 9.24 5.55
C GLY A 90 -3.04 9.88 6.89
N ALA A 91 -3.00 11.21 6.97
CA ALA A 91 -3.38 11.95 8.17
C ALA A 91 -4.87 11.78 8.50
N ALA A 92 -5.75 11.85 7.48
CA ALA A 92 -7.19 11.67 7.65
C ALA A 92 -7.55 10.27 8.16
N LEU A 93 -6.89 9.23 7.63
CA LEU A 93 -7.13 7.83 8.02
C LEU A 93 -6.31 7.36 9.22
N ARG A 94 -5.37 8.19 9.71
CA ARG A 94 -4.37 7.83 10.73
C ARG A 94 -3.52 6.61 10.33
N VAL A 95 -3.24 6.50 9.04
CA VAL A 95 -2.47 5.41 8.44
C VAL A 95 -1.13 5.94 7.97
N ARG A 96 -0.08 5.15 8.20
CA ARG A 96 1.26 5.45 7.71
C ARG A 96 1.23 5.27 6.21
N VAL A 97 1.52 6.35 5.48
CA VAL A 97 1.64 6.31 4.03
C VAL A 97 2.82 5.40 3.66
N PRO A 98 2.62 4.38 2.81
CA PRO A 98 3.69 3.54 2.29
C PRO A 98 4.61 4.32 1.35
N ALA A 99 5.65 3.68 0.83
CA ALA A 99 6.48 4.31 -0.19
C ALA A 99 5.63 4.57 -1.45
N VAL A 100 5.63 5.82 -1.92
CA VAL A 100 4.82 6.26 -3.06
C VAL A 100 5.71 6.34 -4.30
N PHE A 101 5.22 5.80 -5.41
CA PHE A 101 5.89 5.78 -6.69
C PHE A 101 4.94 6.30 -7.76
N ALA A 102 5.44 7.22 -8.58
CA ALA A 102 4.75 7.75 -9.74
C ALA A 102 5.23 6.98 -10.98
N ALA A 103 4.32 6.34 -11.70
CA ALA A 103 4.64 5.53 -12.86
C ALA A 103 3.81 5.96 -14.09
N PRO A 104 4.40 6.06 -15.29
CA PRO A 104 3.65 6.24 -16.52
C PRO A 104 3.15 4.85 -17.01
N THR A 105 2.02 4.37 -16.48
CA THR A 105 1.51 3.03 -16.81
C THR A 105 -0.01 2.97 -16.91
N ASP A 106 -0.54 2.53 -18.05
CA ASP A 106 -2.00 2.46 -18.26
C ASP A 106 -2.66 1.28 -17.53
N SER A 107 -1.86 0.29 -17.09
CA SER A 107 -2.36 -0.93 -16.45
C SER A 107 -2.73 -0.74 -14.98
N ILE A 108 -2.21 0.30 -14.33
CA ILE A 108 -2.45 0.61 -12.92
C ILE A 108 -2.86 2.07 -12.81
N LYS A 109 -4.04 2.33 -12.23
CA LYS A 109 -4.52 3.69 -11.95
C LYS A 109 -3.85 4.24 -10.69
N VAL A 110 -4.45 3.96 -9.53
CA VAL A 110 -3.86 4.19 -8.21
C VAL A 110 -4.02 2.89 -7.48
N LYS A 111 -2.93 2.28 -7.00
CA LYS A 111 -3.02 0.98 -6.34
C LYS A 111 -1.92 0.77 -5.32
N VAL A 112 -2.24 0.11 -4.22
CA VAL A 112 -1.22 -0.41 -3.31
C VAL A 112 -0.97 -1.89 -3.59
N LEU A 113 0.29 -2.21 -3.87
CA LEU A 113 0.76 -3.57 -4.12
C LEU A 113 1.98 -3.90 -3.26
N GLY A 114 2.24 -5.19 -3.11
CA GLY A 114 3.39 -5.74 -2.41
C GLY A 114 3.00 -6.66 -1.27
N THR A 115 3.73 -6.55 -0.17
CA THR A 115 3.52 -7.35 1.02
C THR A 115 3.12 -6.46 2.19
N ASP A 116 2.57 -7.04 3.26
CA ASP A 116 2.14 -6.26 4.44
C ASP A 116 3.31 -5.51 5.10
N ASP A 117 4.53 -6.03 5.01
CA ASP A 117 5.76 -5.42 5.52
C ASP A 117 6.39 -4.39 4.57
N ALA A 118 6.13 -4.52 3.26
CA ALA A 118 6.67 -3.65 2.22
C ALA A 118 5.60 -3.24 1.19
N PRO A 119 4.55 -2.49 1.59
CA PRO A 119 3.58 -1.94 0.65
C PRO A 119 4.19 -0.80 -0.18
N HIS A 120 3.79 -0.75 -1.45
CA HIS A 120 4.17 0.29 -2.40
C HIS A 120 2.88 0.89 -2.99
N LEU A 121 2.68 2.19 -2.80
CA LEU A 121 1.59 2.93 -3.45
C LEU A 121 2.08 3.38 -4.82
N ILE A 122 1.43 2.89 -5.87
CA ILE A 122 1.74 3.25 -7.26
C ILE A 122 0.64 4.18 -7.74
N VAL A 123 1.06 5.32 -8.30
CA VAL A 123 0.18 6.37 -8.81
C VAL A 123 0.50 6.59 -10.28
N ASN A 124 -0.49 6.42 -11.15
CA ASN A 124 -0.38 6.83 -12.54
C ASN A 124 -0.38 8.35 -12.65
N LEU A 125 0.62 8.87 -13.36
CA LEU A 125 0.80 10.32 -13.52
C LEU A 125 -0.29 10.98 -14.35
N GLU A 126 -0.69 10.38 -15.47
CA GLU A 126 -1.74 10.92 -16.34
C GLU A 126 -3.08 11.02 -15.61
N LEU A 127 -3.42 10.02 -14.78
CA LEU A 127 -4.60 10.06 -13.94
C LEU A 127 -4.47 11.12 -12.85
N ALA A 128 -3.32 11.22 -12.20
CA ALA A 128 -3.10 12.25 -11.18
C ALA A 128 -3.24 13.67 -11.76
N GLU A 129 -2.84 13.89 -13.02
CA GLU A 129 -3.03 15.16 -13.72
C GLU A 129 -4.51 15.45 -14.05
N LYS A 130 -5.29 14.42 -14.39
CA LYS A 130 -6.72 14.55 -14.71
C LYS A 130 -7.62 14.74 -13.48
N LEU A 131 -7.22 14.24 -12.33
CA LEU A 131 -7.98 14.37 -11.08
C LEU A 131 -7.77 15.75 -10.47
N ASP A 132 -8.80 16.34 -9.87
CA ASP A 132 -8.64 17.47 -8.95
C ASP A 132 -8.01 17.02 -7.62
N ASP A 133 -7.61 17.98 -6.77
CA ASP A 133 -6.91 17.68 -5.52
C ASP A 133 -7.75 16.85 -4.54
N THR A 134 -9.05 17.08 -4.49
CA THR A 134 -9.95 16.35 -3.59
C THR A 134 -10.12 14.91 -4.07
N ALA A 135 -10.31 14.73 -5.37
CA ALA A 135 -10.44 13.43 -6.02
C ALA A 135 -9.13 12.63 -5.92
N LEU A 136 -7.97 13.29 -6.04
CA LEU A 136 -6.66 12.65 -5.86
C LEU A 136 -6.47 12.16 -4.41
N VAL A 137 -6.81 13.00 -3.42
CA VAL A 137 -6.80 12.60 -2.01
C VAL A 137 -7.75 11.44 -1.75
N ALA A 138 -8.95 11.47 -2.33
CA ALA A 138 -9.93 10.40 -2.18
C ALA A 138 -9.47 9.07 -2.82
N ALA A 139 -8.90 9.13 -4.03
CA ALA A 139 -8.37 7.95 -4.72
C ALA A 139 -7.21 7.31 -3.94
N ILE A 140 -6.27 8.13 -3.43
CA ILE A 140 -5.19 7.63 -2.58
C ILE A 140 -5.75 7.12 -1.24
N GLY A 141 -6.72 7.83 -0.64
CA GLY A 141 -7.38 7.43 0.59
C GLY A 141 -8.06 6.06 0.49
N HIS A 142 -8.71 5.76 -0.63
CA HIS A 142 -9.28 4.44 -0.90
C HIS A 142 -8.21 3.34 -0.79
N GLU A 143 -7.07 3.53 -1.43
CA GLU A 143 -5.95 2.59 -1.40
C GLU A 143 -5.28 2.51 -0.01
N LEU A 144 -5.17 3.62 0.71
CA LEU A 144 -4.71 3.61 2.10
C LEU A 144 -5.70 2.90 3.04
N GLY A 145 -6.99 2.88 2.71
CA GLY A 145 -7.97 2.04 3.40
C GLY A 145 -7.67 0.55 3.24
N HIS A 146 -7.19 0.11 2.06
CA HIS A 146 -6.69 -1.25 1.88
C HIS A 146 -5.45 -1.53 2.73
N VAL A 147 -4.54 -0.57 2.87
CA VAL A 147 -3.39 -0.69 3.78
C VAL A 147 -3.84 -0.83 5.23
N GLN A 148 -4.74 0.02 5.69
CA GLN A 148 -5.24 0.01 7.06
C GLN A 148 -5.84 -1.33 7.46
N ASN A 149 -6.59 -1.93 6.54
CA ASN A 149 -7.21 -3.22 6.79
C ASN A 149 -6.19 -4.36 6.59
N GLY A 150 -5.08 -4.20 5.89
CA GLY A 150 -4.19 -5.31 5.53
C GLY A 150 -4.74 -6.13 4.36
N HIS A 151 -5.28 -5.44 3.37
CA HIS A 151 -5.77 -6.02 2.11
C HIS A 151 -4.70 -6.08 1.02
N ILE A 152 -3.48 -5.61 1.30
CA ILE A 152 -2.37 -5.52 0.33
C ILE A 152 -2.07 -6.90 -0.27
N PHE A 153 -2.08 -7.92 0.58
CA PHE A 153 -1.91 -9.31 0.18
C PHE A 153 -2.91 -9.75 -0.90
N TYR A 154 -4.20 -9.47 -0.69
CA TYR A 154 -5.27 -9.83 -1.63
C TYR A 154 -5.22 -8.99 -2.91
N ALA A 155 -4.96 -7.69 -2.77
CA ALA A 155 -4.86 -6.78 -3.90
C ALA A 155 -3.72 -7.16 -4.86
N THR A 156 -2.59 -7.61 -4.28
CA THR A 156 -1.42 -8.08 -5.02
C THR A 156 -1.72 -9.41 -5.72
N ALA A 157 -2.30 -10.37 -5.00
CA ALA A 157 -2.67 -11.64 -5.61
C ALA A 157 -3.66 -11.47 -6.78
N LEU A 158 -4.70 -10.66 -6.59
CA LEU A 158 -5.67 -10.37 -7.64
C LEU A 158 -5.02 -9.68 -8.85
N HIS A 159 -4.12 -8.73 -8.63
CA HIS A 159 -3.42 -8.06 -9.72
C HIS A 159 -2.67 -9.06 -10.61
N TYR A 160 -1.92 -10.01 -10.04
CA TYR A 160 -1.26 -11.05 -10.82
C TYR A 160 -2.25 -11.99 -11.50
N LEU A 161 -3.23 -12.49 -10.76
CA LEU A 161 -4.21 -13.42 -11.33
C LEU A 161 -5.02 -12.79 -12.48
N SER A 162 -5.23 -11.48 -12.49
CA SER A 162 -5.98 -10.81 -13.56
C SER A 162 -5.10 -10.29 -14.69
N GLN A 163 -3.88 -9.81 -14.41
CA GLN A 163 -3.04 -9.16 -15.41
C GLN A 163 -1.94 -10.05 -15.98
N SER A 164 -1.44 -11.03 -15.22
CA SER A 164 -0.39 -11.95 -15.68
C SER A 164 -0.91 -13.33 -16.11
N ALA A 165 -2.16 -13.67 -15.78
CA ALA A 165 -2.84 -14.85 -16.34
C ALA A 165 -3.70 -14.51 -17.57
N ALA A 166 -3.68 -13.27 -18.04
CA ALA A 166 -4.29 -12.88 -19.30
C ALA A 166 -3.40 -13.41 -20.44
N PHE A 167 -3.76 -14.57 -20.98
CA PHE A 167 -3.25 -15.10 -22.24
C PHE A 167 -4.02 -14.50 -23.42
#